data_AF-A0A846NCZ4-F1
#
_entry.id   AF-A0A846NCZ4-F1
#
_cell.length_a   1.000
_cell.length_b   1.000
_cell.length_c   1.000
_cell.angle_alpha   90.00
_cell.angle_beta   90.00
_cell.angle_gamma   90.00
#
_symmetry.space_group_name_H-M   'P 1'
#
loop_
_entity.id
_entity.type
_entity.pdbx_description
1 polymer ?
#
loop_
_entity_poly.entity_id
_entity_poly.type
_entity_poly.pdbx_seq_one_letter_code
_entity_poly.pdbx_strand_id
1 'polypeptide(L)'
;SNVLRGCIFFRNVYNEVAKSYSSIERDYAYVDALTQWMIRRPEFYDVMVTTNMFGDIITDLASVLQGGMGMAPAGNIGDKHAMFEPIHGSA
;
A
#
# COMPACT_ATOMS: atom_id res chain seq x y z
N SER A 1 -11.73 9.09 2.26
CA SER A 1 -11.07 10.38 1.94
C SER A 1 -11.95 11.51 2.42
N ASN A 2 -11.34 12.58 2.95
CA ASN A 2 -11.99 13.81 3.40
C ASN A 2 -11.67 15.01 2.50
N VAL A 3 -10.75 14.87 1.54
CA VAL A 3 -10.28 15.99 0.69
C VAL A 3 -10.37 15.64 -0.80
N LEU A 4 -9.71 14.55 -1.22
CA LEU A 4 -9.61 14.20 -2.64
C LEU A 4 -10.76 13.30 -3.09
N ARG A 5 -11.49 13.74 -4.13
CA ARG A 5 -12.57 12.95 -4.75
C ARG A 5 -12.09 11.61 -5.31
N GLY A 6 -10.89 11.57 -5.89
CA GLY A 6 -10.30 10.31 -6.38
C GLY A 6 -10.18 9.26 -5.28
N CYS A 7 -9.77 9.66 -4.08
CA CYS A 7 -9.68 8.77 -2.94
C CYS A 7 -11.05 8.42 -2.33
N ILE A 8 -12.11 9.20 -2.58
CA ILE A 8 -13.49 8.80 -2.26
C ILE A 8 -13.92 7.68 -3.20
N PHE A 9 -13.70 7.87 -4.51
CA PHE A 9 -14.00 6.86 -5.52
C PHE A 9 -13.25 5.55 -5.27
N PHE A 10 -11.95 5.61 -4.99
CA PHE A 10 -11.15 4.45 -4.61
C PHE A 10 -11.76 3.68 -3.43
N ARG A 11 -12.17 4.38 -2.35
CA ARG A 11 -12.82 3.75 -1.20
C ARG A 11 -14.15 3.09 -1.56
N ASN A 12 -14.93 3.70 -2.45
CA ASN A 12 -16.20 3.12 -2.91
C ASN A 12 -15.97 1.81 -3.68
N VAL A 13 -15.01 1.79 -4.60
CA VAL A 13 -14.65 0.58 -5.36
C VAL A 13 -14.10 -0.50 -4.43
N TYR A 14 -13.19 -0.14 -3.50
CA TYR A 14 -12.71 -1.07 -2.47
C TYR A 14 -13.87 -1.69 -1.69
N ASN A 15 -14.84 -0.88 -1.28
CA ASN A 15 -16.00 -1.36 -0.53
C ASN A 15 -16.88 -2.32 -1.32
N GLU A 16 -16.99 -2.12 -2.63
CA GLU A 16 -17.73 -2.99 -3.54
C GLU A 16 -17.03 -4.34 -3.71
N VAL A 17 -15.75 -4.33 -4.06
CA VAL A 17 -14.94 -5.54 -4.26
C VAL A 17 -14.87 -6.37 -2.98
N ALA A 18 -14.70 -5.71 -1.83
CA ALA A 18 -14.56 -6.38 -0.55
C ALA A 18 -15.84 -7.13 -0.10
N LYS A 19 -17.01 -6.88 -0.72
CA LYS A 19 -18.22 -7.70 -0.47
C LYS A 19 -18.02 -9.16 -0.89
N SER A 20 -17.17 -9.40 -1.88
CA SER A 20 -16.86 -10.75 -2.38
C SER A 20 -15.84 -11.50 -1.51
N TYR A 21 -15.25 -10.85 -0.51
CA TYR A 21 -14.18 -11.39 0.33
C TYR A 21 -14.51 -11.25 1.83
N SER A 22 -15.62 -11.85 2.26
CA SER A 22 -16.13 -11.70 3.64
C SER A 22 -15.25 -12.30 4.73
N SER A 23 -14.32 -13.18 4.39
CA SER A 23 -13.36 -13.78 5.33
C SER A 23 -12.15 -12.90 5.62
N ILE A 24 -11.95 -11.80 4.88
CA ILE A 24 -10.81 -10.89 5.04
C ILE A 24 -11.27 -9.69 5.87
N GLU A 25 -10.55 -9.38 6.94
CA GLU A 25 -10.81 -8.19 7.75
C GLU A 25 -10.57 -6.92 6.91
N ARG A 26 -11.42 -5.90 7.12
CA ARG A 26 -11.38 -4.65 6.38
C ARG A 26 -11.09 -3.50 7.32
N ASP A 27 -10.12 -2.69 6.97
CA ASP A 27 -9.78 -1.47 7.70
C ASP A 27 -9.55 -0.29 6.73
N TYR A 28 -9.54 0.93 7.27
CA TYR A 28 -9.32 2.15 6.53
C TYR A 28 -8.45 3.11 7.33
N ALA A 29 -7.42 3.64 6.68
CA ALA A 29 -6.65 4.75 7.20
C ALA A 29 -6.64 5.91 6.20
N TYR A 30 -6.42 7.11 6.71
CA TYR A 30 -5.95 8.23 5.90
C TYR A 30 -4.43 8.14 5.79
N VAL A 31 -3.86 8.59 4.66
CA VAL A 31 -2.43 8.41 4.36
C VAL A 31 -1.51 9.08 5.39
N ASP A 32 -1.92 10.22 5.92
CA ASP A 32 -1.23 10.95 6.99
C ASP A 32 -1.23 10.17 8.31
N ALA A 33 -2.38 9.64 8.74
CA ALA A 33 -2.47 8.82 9.93
C ALA A 33 -1.71 7.49 9.77
N LEU A 34 -1.83 6.86 8.60
CA LEU A 34 -1.17 5.60 8.27
C LEU A 34 0.35 5.72 8.35
N THR A 35 0.94 6.77 7.79
CA THR A 35 2.40 6.97 7.84
C THR A 35 2.91 7.12 9.29
N GLN A 36 2.15 7.80 10.17
CA GLN A 36 2.50 7.88 11.59
C GLN A 36 2.33 6.56 12.35
N TRP A 37 1.31 5.78 12.02
CA TRP A 37 1.03 4.50 12.71
C TRP A 37 1.97 3.39 12.26
N MET A 38 2.31 3.37 10.97
CA MET A 38 3.24 2.41 10.39
C MET A 38 4.62 2.45 11.07
N ILE A 39 5.11 3.65 11.42
CA ILE A 39 6.38 3.77 12.15
C ILE A 39 6.25 3.29 13.60
N ARG A 40 5.09 3.53 14.22
CA ARG A 40 4.88 3.25 15.65
C ARG A 40 4.55 1.79 15.95
N ARG A 41 3.84 1.13 15.04
CA ARG A 41 3.33 -0.24 15.23
C ARG A 41 3.15 -0.94 13.87
N PRO A 42 4.25 -1.16 13.11
CA PRO A 42 4.16 -1.77 11.78
C PRO A 42 3.55 -3.18 11.79
N GLU A 43 3.75 -3.93 12.87
CA GLU A 43 3.26 -5.31 13.06
C GLU A 43 1.73 -5.43 13.12
N PHE A 44 1.02 -4.30 13.19
CA PHE A 44 -0.44 -4.28 13.10
C PHE A 44 -0.94 -4.52 11.68
N TYR A 45 -0.14 -4.19 10.67
CA TYR A 45 -0.56 -4.24 9.26
C TYR A 45 -0.11 -5.53 8.59
N ASP A 46 -1.00 -6.11 7.78
CA ASP A 46 -0.73 -7.29 6.95
C ASP A 46 -0.67 -6.88 5.47
N VAL A 47 -1.83 -6.64 4.86
CA VAL A 47 -1.94 -6.22 3.45
C VAL A 47 -2.50 -4.80 3.35
N MET A 48 -1.78 -3.94 2.61
CA MET A 48 -2.22 -2.58 2.32
C MET A 48 -2.45 -2.39 0.82
N VAL A 49 -3.55 -1.72 0.47
CA VAL A 49 -3.87 -1.34 -0.91
C VAL A 49 -4.15 0.15 -0.99
N THR A 50 -3.56 0.81 -1.98
CA THR A 50 -3.65 2.26 -2.13
C THR A 50 -3.46 2.69 -3.58
N THR A 51 -3.61 3.98 -3.86
CA THR A 51 -3.38 4.57 -5.18
C THR A 51 -1.89 4.74 -5.45
N ASN A 52 -1.47 4.70 -6.73
CA ASN A 52 -0.08 4.72 -7.20
C ASN A 52 0.84 5.66 -6.38
N MET A 53 0.58 6.97 -6.37
CA MET A 53 1.42 7.95 -5.66
C MET A 53 1.53 7.70 -4.14
N PHE A 54 0.46 7.23 -3.50
CA PHE A 54 0.53 6.89 -2.08
C PHE A 54 1.26 5.58 -1.86
N GLY A 55 1.17 4.63 -2.80
CA GLY A 55 1.91 3.39 -2.78
C GLY A 55 3.40 3.66 -2.74
N ASP A 56 3.89 4.46 -3.70
CA ASP A 56 5.28 4.92 -3.80
C ASP A 56 5.83 5.46 -2.47
N ILE A 57 5.15 6.46 -1.90
CA ILE A 57 5.55 7.09 -0.62
C ILE A 57 5.53 6.08 0.54
N ILE A 58 4.49 5.24 0.62
CA ILE A 58 4.32 4.29 1.73
C ILE A 58 5.36 3.16 1.64
N THR A 59 5.64 2.64 0.45
CA THR A 59 6.60 1.56 0.26
C THR A 59 8.03 2.02 0.55
N ASP A 60 8.37 3.26 0.21
CA ASP A 60 9.66 3.85 0.58
C ASP A 60 9.81 3.96 2.10
N LEU A 61 8.77 4.45 2.78
CA LEU A 61 8.76 4.52 4.25
C LEU A 61 8.88 3.13 4.88
N ALA A 62 8.13 2.16 4.37
CA ALA A 62 8.14 0.78 4.88
C ALA A 62 9.49 0.09 4.66
N SER A 63 10.21 0.43 3.59
CA SER A 63 11.52 -0.16 3.28
C SER A 63 12.53 0.05 4.42
N VAL A 64 12.47 1.20 5.11
CA VAL A 64 13.37 1.52 6.23
C VAL A 64 13.15 0.58 7.41
N LEU A 65 11.94 0.05 7.58
CA LEU A 65 11.59 -0.85 8.69
C LEU A 65 12.25 -2.22 8.56
N GLN A 66 12.56 -2.65 7.33
CA GLN A 66 13.18 -3.96 7.04
C GLN A 66 14.70 -3.88 6.80
N GLY A 67 15.33 -2.72 7.08
CA GLY A 67 16.77 -2.52 6.87
C GLY A 67 17.14 -1.67 5.64
N GLY A 68 16.16 -1.03 5.00
CA GLY A 68 16.34 -0.07 3.91
C GLY A 68 15.91 -0.58 2.54
N MET A 69 15.91 0.31 1.55
CA MET A 69 15.47 0.00 0.18
C MET A 69 16.27 -1.12 -0.50
N GLY A 70 17.54 -1.32 -0.11
CA GLY A 70 18.41 -2.38 -0.65
C GLY A 70 17.90 -3.80 -0.40
N MET A 71 16.99 -3.98 0.57
CA MET A 71 16.42 -5.27 0.94
C MET A 71 14.99 -5.47 0.43
N ALA A 72 14.43 -4.49 -0.28
CA ALA A 72 13.00 -4.44 -0.60
C ALA A 72 12.73 -4.95 -2.04
N PRO A 73 12.12 -6.14 -2.21
CA PRO A 73 11.75 -6.65 -3.53
C PRO A 73 10.39 -6.07 -3.98
N ALA A 74 10.22 -5.92 -5.30
CA ALA A 74 8.95 -5.60 -5.91
C ALA A 74 8.59 -6.54 -7.06
N GLY A 75 7.27 -6.70 -7.27
CA GLY A 75 6.69 -7.43 -8.38
C GLY A 75 5.59 -6.61 -9.04
N ASN A 76 5.81 -6.20 -10.28
CA ASN A 76 4.80 -5.57 -11.12
C ASN A 76 4.05 -6.66 -11.88
N ILE A 77 2.82 -6.94 -11.46
CA ILE A 77 2.02 -8.06 -11.98
C ILE A 77 0.92 -7.53 -12.90
N GLY A 78 0.85 -8.06 -14.12
CA GLY A 78 -0.25 -7.83 -15.06
C GLY A 78 -0.81 -9.14 -15.61
N ASP A 79 -1.86 -9.06 -16.41
CA ASP A 79 -2.62 -10.24 -16.85
C ASP A 79 -1.82 -11.24 -17.70
N LYS A 80 -0.81 -10.76 -18.43
CA LYS A 80 -0.01 -11.55 -19.39
C LYS A 80 1.49 -11.56 -19.09
N HIS A 81 1.96 -10.58 -18.34
CA HIS A 81 3.38 -10.34 -18.11
C HIS A 81 3.61 -9.95 -16.64
N ALA A 82 4.78 -10.28 -16.13
CA ALA A 82 5.24 -9.87 -14.82
C ALA A 82 6.69 -9.37 -14.91
N MET A 83 7.02 -8.38 -14.09
CA MET A 83 8.37 -7.84 -13.94
C MET A 83 8.74 -7.82 -12.46
N PHE A 84 9.91 -8.38 -12.13
CA PHE A 84 10.45 -8.38 -10.79
C PHE A 84 11.68 -7.48 -10.75
N GLU A 85 11.68 -6.52 -9.85
CA GLU A 85 12.73 -5.51 -9.72
C GLU A 85 12.97 -5.16 -8.24
N PRO A 86 14.16 -4.68 -7.88
CA PRO A 86 14.34 -4.02 -6.60
C PRO A 86 13.53 -2.72 -6.53
N ILE A 87 13.05 -2.33 -5.34
CA ILE A 87 12.37 -1.03 -5.17
C ILE A 87 13.35 0.14 -5.32
N HIS A 88 14.62 -0.06 -4.98
CA HIS A 88 15.62 0.98 -5.18
C HIS A 88 15.88 1.22 -6.67
N GLY A 89 16.08 2.50 -7.03
CA GLY A 89 16.51 2.89 -8.37
C GLY A 89 17.97 2.54 -8.64
N SER A 90 18.63 3.32 -9.50
CA SER A 90 20.01 3.05 -9.94
C SER A 90 21.06 3.06 -8.82
N ALA A 91 20.80 3.73 -7.69
CA ALA A 91 21.59 3.74 -6.45
C ALA A 91 20.91 4.62 -5.40
#